data_AF-A0A9X9LNE6-F1
#
_entry.id   AF-A0A9X9LNE6-F1
#
_cell.length_a   1.000
_cell.length_b   1.000
_cell.length_c   1.000
_cell.angle_alpha   90.00
_cell.angle_beta   90.00
_cell.angle_gamma   90.00
#
_symmetry.space_group_name_H-M   'P 1'
#
loop_
_entity.id
_entity.type
_entity.pdbx_description
1 polymer ?
#
loop_
_entity_poly.entity_id
_entity_poly.type
_entity_poly.pdbx_seq_one_letter_code
_entity_poly.pdbx_strand_id
1 'polypeptide(L)' 'MLFLNSTGRVLDRDPPMNMHSIVVQVQCINKKVGTVIYHEVRIVVRDRNDNSPTFKHESYYATVNEVGLQ' A
#
# COMPACT_ATOMS: atom_id res chain seq x y z
N MET A 1 -15.37 17.74 4.04
CA MET A 1 -15.28 16.33 3.57
C MET A 1 -13.89 16.11 3.01
N LEU A 2 -13.28 14.96 3.30
CA LEU A 2 -11.97 14.57 2.77
C LEU A 2 -12.20 13.68 1.54
N PHE A 3 -11.51 13.98 0.44
CA PHE A 3 -11.62 13.22 -0.80
C PHE A 3 -10.24 12.80 -1.29
N LEU A 4 -10.17 11.65 -1.95
CA LEU A 4 -8.97 11.18 -2.63
C LEU A 4 -8.95 11.77 -4.05
N ASN A 5 -7.84 12.38 -4.46
CA ASN A 5 -7.60 12.77 -5.84
C ASN A 5 -6.61 11.80 -6.51
N SER A 6 -7.17 10.91 -7.33
CA SER A 6 -6.44 9.90 -8.09
C SER A 6 -6.67 10.02 -9.61
N THR A 7 -7.05 11.18 -10.13
CA THR A 7 -7.24 11.33 -11.59
C THR A 7 -5.92 11.05 -12.31
N GLY A 8 -5.93 10.11 -13.27
CA GLY A 8 -4.76 9.72 -14.05
C GLY A 8 -3.74 8.82 -13.35
N ARG A 9 -4.07 8.29 -12.15
CA ARG A 9 -3.18 7.39 -11.39
C ARG A 9 -3.95 6.45 -10.47
N VAL A 10 -3.35 5.33 -10.09
CA VAL A 10 -3.94 4.37 -9.14
C VAL A 10 -3.34 4.57 -7.75
N LEU A 11 -4.11 4.30 -6.70
CA LEU A 11 -3.59 4.19 -5.34
C LEU A 11 -3.18 2.74 -5.10
N ASP A 12 -1.90 2.44 -5.27
CA ASP A 12 -1.37 1.08 -5.23
C ASP A 12 -0.38 0.90 -4.08
N ARG A 13 -0.68 -0.10 -3.24
CA ARG A 13 0.12 -0.45 -2.06
C ARG A 13 1.33 -1.29 -2.42
N ASP A 14 1.27 -2.05 -3.51
CA ASP A 14 2.29 -3.02 -3.90
C ASP A 14 3.42 -2.36 -4.72
N PRO A 15 4.55 -3.06 -4.91
CA PRO A 15 5.62 -2.58 -5.79
C PRO A 15 5.11 -2.41 -7.24
N PRO A 16 5.52 -1.34 -7.94
CA PRO A 16 6.59 -0.41 -7.58
C PRO A 16 6.15 0.78 -6.70
N MET A 17 4.84 0.98 -6.52
CA MET A 17 4.32 2.20 -5.90
C MET A 17 4.49 2.23 -4.37
N ASN A 18 4.42 1.08 -3.70
CA ASN A 18 4.69 0.93 -2.26
C ASN A 18 3.92 1.93 -1.36
N MET A 19 2.69 2.33 -1.75
CA MET A 19 1.94 3.35 -1.02
C MET A 19 1.22 2.76 0.20
N HIS A 20 1.91 2.68 1.34
CA HIS A 20 1.33 2.12 2.57
C HIS A 20 0.44 3.10 3.35
N SER A 21 0.76 4.39 3.33
CA SER A 21 -0.04 5.42 4.01
C SER A 21 0.15 6.80 3.42
N ILE A 22 -0.88 7.64 3.52
CA ILE A 22 -0.83 9.07 3.21
C ILE A 22 -1.03 9.82 4.53
N VAL A 23 -0.10 10.71 4.87
CA VAL A 23 -0.21 11.58 6.05
C VAL A 23 -0.40 13.01 5.59
N VAL A 24 -1.44 13.67 6.10
CA VAL A 24 -1.73 15.08 5.83
C VAL A 24 -2.03 15.83 7.12
N GLN A 25 -1.83 17.14 7.11
CA GLN A 25 -2.19 18.02 8.23
C GLN A 25 -3.36 18.91 7.80
N VAL A 26 -4.45 18.89 8.56
CA VAL A 26 -5.57 19.81 8.37
C VAL A 26 -5.32 21.02 9.26
N GLN A 27 -5.02 22.15 8.62
CA GLN A 27 -4.84 23.43 9.31
C GLN A 27 -6.20 24.07 9.61
N CYS A 28 -6.45 24.35 10.89
CA CYS A 28 -7.59 25.12 11.36
C CYS A 28 -7.11 26.48 11.86
N ILE A 29 -7.70 27.56 11.35
CA ILE A 29 -7.35 28.93 11.73
C ILE A 29 -8.55 29.58 12.42
N ASN A 30 -8.38 29.96 13.68
CA ASN A 30 -9.37 30.78 14.37
C ASN A 30 -9.23 32.23 13.93
N LYS A 31 -10.13 32.69 13.06
CA LYS A 31 -10.09 34.06 12.50
C LYS A 31 -10.27 35.18 13.52
N LYS A 32 -10.79 34.89 14.73
CA LYS A 32 -11.04 35.91 15.77
C LYS A 32 -9.80 36.20 16.63
N VAL A 33 -9.03 35.15 16.96
CA VAL A 33 -7.86 35.24 17.85
C VAL A 33 -6.54 34.89 17.15
N GLY A 34 -6.57 34.51 15.88
CA GLY A 34 -5.38 34.21 15.07
C GLY A 34 -4.71 32.88 15.39
N THR A 35 -5.24 32.09 16.33
CA THR A 35 -4.65 30.80 16.70
C THR A 35 -4.77 29.79 15.57
N VAL A 36 -3.71 29.01 15.35
CA VAL A 36 -3.65 27.95 14.34
C VAL A 36 -3.52 26.59 15.05
N ILE A 37 -4.31 25.61 14.62
CA ILE A 37 -4.26 24.23 15.11
C ILE A 37 -4.06 23.31 13.92
N TYR A 38 -3.18 22.32 14.05
CA TYR A 38 -2.97 21.28 13.05
C TYR A 38 -3.57 19.97 13.54
N HIS A 39 -4.43 19.37 12.73
CA HIS A 39 -4.97 18.04 12.98
C HIS A 39 -4.37 17.05 11.98
N GLU A 40 -3.58 16.10 12.48
CA GLU A 40 -3.02 15.06 11.65
C GLU A 40 -4.12 14.08 11.20
N VAL A 41 -4.09 13.74 9.91
CA VAL A 41 -4.91 12.68 9.35
C VAL A 41 -3.97 11.67 8.68
N ARG A 42 -4.01 10.44 9.17
CA ARG A 42 -3.28 9.31 8.60
C ARG A 42 -4.25 8.37 7.88
N ILE A 43 -4.13 8.31 6.56
CA ILE A 43 -4.88 7.39 5.71
C ILE A 43 -4.03 6.14 5.51
N VAL A 44 -4.48 5.02 6.05
CA VAL A 44 -3.82 3.72 5.87
C VAL A 44 -4.36 3.06 4.61
N VAL A 45 -3.47 2.73 3.67
CA VAL A 45 -3.84 2.01 2.45
C VAL A 45 -3.88 0.52 2.78
N ARG A 46 -5.08 -0.07 2.72
CA ARG A 46 -5.26 -1.49 3.00
C ARG A 46 -4.84 -2.32 1.80
N ASP A 47 -4.22 -3.44 2.10
CA ASP A 47 -3.86 -4.45 1.13
C ASP A 47 -5.12 -5.03 0.49
N ARG A 48 -5.06 -5.25 -0.81
CA ARG A 48 -5.99 -6.11 -1.52
C ARG A 48 -5.18 -7.20 -2.19
N ASN A 49 -5.72 -8.40 -2.19
CA ASN A 49 -5.14 -9.51 -2.94
C ASN A 49 -5.53 -9.41 -4.42
N ASP A 50 -5.02 -8.38 -5.11
CA ASP A 50 -5.26 -8.11 -6.53
C ASP A 50 -4.12 -8.58 -7.44
N ASN A 51 -2.99 -8.98 -6.86
CA ASN A 51 -1.88 -9.61 -7.56
C ASN A 51 -1.98 -11.14 -7.53
N SER A 52 -1.97 -11.78 -8.70
CA SER A 52 -1.97 -13.24 -8.81
C SER A 52 -0.56 -13.81 -8.54
N PRO A 53 -0.44 -15.04 -8.01
CA PRO A 53 0.86 -15.68 -7.87
C PRO A 53 1.52 -15.85 -9.24
N THR A 54 2.84 -15.71 -9.27
CA THR A 54 3.65 -15.95 -10.47
C THR A 54 4.70 -17.01 -10.17
N PHE A 55 4.83 -17.97 -11.08
CA PHE A 55 5.91 -18.96 -11.01
C PHE A 55 7.18 -18.36 -11.60
N LYS A 56 8.33 -18.58 -10.94
CA LYS A 56 9.63 -18.12 -11.43
C LYS A 56 10.06 -18.81 -12.75
N HIS A 57 9.64 -20.06 -12.93
CA HIS A 57 9.89 -20.87 -14.11
C HIS A 57 8.57 -21.43 -14.63
N GLU A 58 8.46 -21.60 -15.95
CA GLU A 58 7.28 -22.21 -16.58
C GLU A 58 7.10 -23.68 -16.21
N SER A 59 8.17 -24.37 -15.83
CA SER A 59 8.15 -25.77 -15.41
C SER A 59 9.26 -26.05 -14.39
N TYR A 60 9.02 -27.02 -13.52
CA TYR A 60 9.98 -27.49 -12.52
C TYR A 60 10.13 -29.00 -12.68
N TYR A 61 11.39 -29.48 -12.60
CA TYR A 61 11.72 -30.90 -12.71
C TYR A 61 12.57 -31.30 -11.51
N ALA A 62 12.35 -32.50 -11.00
CA ALA A 62 13.15 -33.09 -9.93
C ALA A 62 13.37 -34.57 -10.21
N THR A 63 14.49 -35.10 -9.73
CA THR A 63 14.78 -36.54 -9.73
C THR A 63 14.90 -37.00 -8.28
N VAL A 64 14.34 -38.17 -7.98
CA VAL A 64 14.32 -38.74 -6.63
C VAL A 64 14.89 -40.14 -6.70
N ASN A 65 15.80 -40.47 -5.77
CA ASN A 65 16.37 -41.80 -5.66
C ASN A 65 15.37 -42.75 -5.02
N GLU A 66 15.25 -43.97 -5.55
CA GLU A 66 14.29 -44.98 -5.09
C GLU A 66 14.53 -45.46 -3.65
N VAL A 67 15.75 -45.32 -3.12
CA VAL A 67 16.16 -45.82 -1.80
C VAL A 67 16.04 -44.74 -0.70
N GLY A 68 15.08 -43.81 -0.85
CA GLY A 68 15.00 -42.55 -0.10
C GLY A 68 15.32 -42.62 1.40
N LEU A 69 16.27 -41.77 1.84
CA LEU A 69 16.70 -41.48 3.22
C LEU A 69 17.08 -42.71 4.06
N GLN A 70 18.38 -42.93 4.24
CA GLN A 70 18.93 -43.81 5.29
C GLN A 70 19.08 -43.07 6.61
#